data_AF-A0A836T4P9-F1
#
_entry.id   AF-A0A836T4P9-F1
#
_cell.length_a   1.000
_cell.length_b   1.000
_cell.length_c   1.000
_cell.angle_alpha   90.00
_cell.angle_beta   90.00
_cell.angle_gamma   90.00
#
_symmetry.space_group_name_H-M   'P 1'
#
loop_
_entity.id
_entity.type
_entity.pdbx_description
1 polymer ?
#
loop_
_entity_poly.entity_id
_entity_poly.type
_entity_poly.pdbx_seq_one_letter_code
_entity_poly.pdbx_strand_id
1 'polypeptide(L)'
;MPNRKVVNVLTLDDFDLKDKTVFLRVDMNCPIDSETMEITGTRRIEETIETLKSLEEAKVVVASHQGRVGNKDYTGMDKHAKVLEKLMGKKIKYVEDVIGEAAQNAIKGLENG
;
A
#
# COMPACT_ATOMS: atom_id res chain seq x y z
N MET A 1 9.82 5.05 34.74
CA MET A 1 9.14 4.90 33.42
C MET A 1 8.04 3.86 33.59
N PRO A 2 6.76 4.17 33.34
CA PRO A 2 5.65 3.28 33.68
C PRO A 2 5.55 2.10 32.70
N ASN A 3 5.25 0.93 33.27
CA ASN A 3 4.86 -0.36 32.66
C ASN A 3 4.54 -0.34 31.16
N ARG A 4 5.50 -0.71 30.30
CA ARG A 4 5.22 -1.14 28.93
C ARG A 4 4.87 -2.63 28.96
N LYS A 5 3.57 -2.97 28.83
CA LYS A 5 3.15 -4.34 28.54
C LYS A 5 3.83 -4.77 27.24
N VAL A 6 4.65 -5.82 27.28
CA VAL A 6 5.15 -6.46 26.07
C VAL A 6 3.94 -7.14 25.42
N VAL A 7 3.49 -6.60 24.29
CA VAL A 7 2.44 -7.19 23.47
C VAL A 7 3.14 -8.11 22.49
N ASN A 8 2.77 -9.38 22.47
CA ASN A 8 3.24 -10.29 21.43
C ASN A 8 2.45 -9.95 20.16
N VAL A 9 3.13 -9.45 19.14
CA VAL A 9 2.55 -9.05 17.85
C VAL A 9 2.89 -10.13 16.84
N LEU A 10 1.87 -10.66 16.16
CA LEU A 10 2.08 -11.64 15.08
C LEU A 10 2.73 -10.96 13.88
N THR A 11 3.66 -11.65 13.22
CA THR A 11 4.32 -11.23 11.98
C THR A 11 3.74 -11.99 10.79
N LEU A 12 4.18 -11.66 9.57
CA LEU A 12 3.78 -12.39 8.37
C LEU A 12 4.18 -13.87 8.43
N ASP A 13 5.28 -14.19 9.11
CA ASP A 13 5.82 -15.55 9.23
C ASP A 13 4.93 -16.47 10.07
N ASP A 14 3.98 -15.92 10.83
CA ASP A 14 3.03 -16.67 11.64
C ASP A 14 1.84 -17.22 10.83
N PHE A 15 1.77 -16.96 9.52
CA PHE A 15 0.61 -17.29 8.68
C PHE A 15 1.00 -17.97 7.37
N ASP A 16 0.18 -18.94 6.93
CA ASP A 16 0.18 -19.41 5.54
C ASP A 16 -0.75 -18.50 4.71
N LEU A 17 -0.14 -17.67 3.88
CA LEU A 17 -0.82 -16.63 3.09
C LEU A 17 -1.08 -17.04 1.64
N LYS A 18 -0.69 -18.26 1.26
CA LYS A 18 -0.88 -18.75 -0.10
C LYS A 18 -2.36 -18.77 -0.48
N ASP A 19 -2.65 -18.24 -1.67
CA ASP A 19 -4.00 -18.09 -2.23
C ASP A 19 -4.98 -17.25 -1.38
N LYS A 20 -4.50 -16.61 -0.30
CA LYS A 20 -5.31 -15.74 0.57
C LYS A 20 -5.36 -14.33 0.02
N THR A 21 -6.46 -13.65 0.30
CA THR A 21 -6.54 -12.20 0.08
C THR A 21 -6.00 -11.46 1.30
N VAL A 22 -4.90 -10.73 1.10
CA VAL A 22 -4.21 -9.97 2.14
C VAL A 22 -4.47 -8.48 1.92
N PHE A 23 -5.08 -7.84 2.92
CA PHE A 23 -5.16 -6.39 2.99
C PHE A 23 -3.90 -5.86 3.68
N LEU A 24 -3.03 -5.20 2.91
CA LEU A 24 -1.78 -4.65 3.37
C LEU A 24 -1.88 -3.12 3.51
N ARG A 25 -1.90 -2.64 4.75
CA ARG A 25 -1.87 -1.20 5.05
C ARG A 25 -0.41 -0.75 5.21
N VAL A 26 0.03 0.18 4.37
CA VAL A 26 1.41 0.69 4.33
C VAL A 26 1.46 2.20 4.52
N ASP A 27 2.65 2.73 4.78
CA ASP A 27 2.91 4.17 4.74
C ASP A 27 3.62 4.52 3.44
N MET A 28 2.88 5.10 2.49
CA MET A 28 3.40 5.70 1.26
C MET A 28 3.15 7.21 1.23
N ASN A 29 3.03 7.88 2.38
CA ASN A 29 2.85 9.32 2.42
C ASN A 29 4.18 10.01 2.10
N CYS A 30 4.37 10.38 0.84
CA CYS A 30 5.62 10.88 0.28
C CYS A 30 5.70 12.42 0.30
N PRO A 31 6.92 13.00 0.25
CA PRO A 31 7.07 14.40 -0.07
C PRO A 31 6.62 14.65 -1.53
N ILE A 32 5.84 15.71 -1.72
CA ILE A 32 5.28 16.12 -3.00
C ILE A 32 5.67 17.57 -3.27
N ASP A 33 6.04 17.87 -4.51
CA ASP A 33 6.28 19.23 -4.98
C ASP A 33 4.96 20.01 -5.01
N SER A 34 4.92 21.18 -4.36
CA SER A 34 3.68 21.92 -4.15
C SER A 34 3.12 22.61 -5.41
N GLU A 35 3.88 22.70 -6.48
CA GLU A 35 3.47 23.35 -7.73
C GLU A 35 3.03 22.32 -8.77
N THR A 36 3.82 21.27 -8.93
CA THR A 36 3.59 20.21 -9.93
C THR A 36 2.76 19.05 -9.38
N MET A 37 2.62 18.95 -8.05
CA MET A 37 2.02 17.81 -7.35
C MET A 37 2.73 16.48 -7.63
N GLU A 38 3.97 16.49 -8.11
CA GLU A 38 4.77 15.28 -8.35
C GLU A 38 5.47 14.77 -7.10
N ILE A 39 5.61 13.44 -6.99
CA ILE A 39 6.34 12.80 -5.90
C ILE A 39 7.83 13.11 -6.06
N THR A 40 8.43 13.76 -5.06
CA THR A 40 9.85 14.15 -5.08
C THR A 40 10.76 13.18 -4.32
N GLY A 41 10.19 12.26 -3.54
CA GLY A 41 10.93 11.24 -2.81
C GLY A 41 10.14 9.94 -2.67
N THR A 42 10.78 8.82 -3.02
CA THR A 42 10.12 7.51 -3.17
C THR A 42 10.46 6.51 -2.06
N ARG A 43 11.33 6.89 -1.12
CA ARG A 43 11.85 6.00 -0.07
C ARG A 43 10.79 5.19 0.67
N ARG A 44 9.65 5.79 1.02
CA ARG A 44 8.55 5.09 1.72
C ARG A 44 7.87 4.02 0.87
N ILE A 45 7.78 4.25 -0.44
CA ILE A 45 7.28 3.26 -1.39
C ILE A 45 8.32 2.13 -1.54
N GLU A 46 9.60 2.48 -1.61
CA GLU A 46 10.72 1.52 -1.70
C GLU A 46 10.76 0.58 -0.49
N GLU A 47 10.60 1.11 0.72
CA GLU A 47 10.57 0.35 1.97
C GLU A 47 9.41 -0.67 2.02
N THR A 48 8.35 -0.48 1.22
CA THR A 48 7.21 -1.42 1.14
C THR A 48 7.50 -2.62 0.23
N ILE A 49 8.49 -2.53 -0.67
CA ILE A 49 8.75 -3.55 -1.69
C ILE A 49 9.10 -4.91 -1.06
N GLU A 50 9.89 -4.93 0.01
CA GLU A 50 10.29 -6.17 0.66
C GLU A 50 9.08 -6.94 1.20
N THR A 51 8.17 -6.25 1.88
CA THR A 51 6.92 -6.83 2.36
C THR A 51 6.03 -7.36 1.23
N LEU A 52 5.94 -6.63 0.11
CA LEU A 52 5.18 -7.08 -1.05
C LEU A 52 5.78 -8.32 -1.71
N LYS A 53 7.12 -8.42 -1.75
CA LYS A 53 7.81 -9.63 -2.24
C LYS A 53 7.54 -10.85 -1.35
N SER A 54 7.40 -10.67 -0.04
CA SER A 54 6.99 -11.75 0.86
C SER A 54 5.54 -12.23 0.66
N LEU A 55 4.75 -11.53 -0.15
CA LEU A 55 3.33 -11.81 -0.38
C LEU A 55 3.03 -12.25 -1.82
N GLU A 56 4.03 -12.66 -2.61
CA GLU A 56 3.84 -13.04 -4.03
C GLU A 56 2.93 -14.26 -4.23
N GLU A 57 2.80 -15.14 -3.25
CA GLU A 57 1.86 -16.27 -3.30
C GLU A 57 0.44 -15.90 -2.83
N ALA A 58 0.21 -14.66 -2.42
CA ALA A 58 -1.07 -14.13 -1.95
C ALA A 58 -1.70 -13.16 -2.98
N LYS A 59 -2.98 -12.87 -2.80
CA LYS A 59 -3.70 -11.81 -3.51
C LYS A 59 -3.64 -10.54 -2.69
N VAL A 60 -2.88 -9.54 -3.14
CA VAL A 60 -2.57 -8.38 -2.30
C VAL A 60 -3.42 -7.16 -2.63
N VAL A 61 -4.04 -6.56 -1.60
CA VAL A 61 -4.73 -5.28 -1.67
C VAL A 61 -3.94 -4.27 -0.84
N VAL A 62 -3.36 -3.25 -1.48
CA VAL A 62 -2.54 -2.26 -0.79
C VAL A 62 -3.37 -1.00 -0.51
N ALA A 63 -3.30 -0.51 0.72
CA ALA A 63 -3.93 0.76 1.13
C ALA A 63 -2.93 1.67 1.84
N SER A 64 -2.97 2.96 1.49
CA SER A 64 -2.19 4.02 2.12
C SER A 64 -2.93 5.36 1.92
N HIS A 65 -2.32 6.45 2.34
CA HIS A 65 -2.80 7.81 2.21
C HIS A 65 -1.66 8.73 1.78
N GLN A 66 -2.03 9.91 1.29
CA GLN A 66 -1.12 11.02 1.02
C GLN A 66 -1.69 12.30 1.63
N GLY A 67 -0.85 13.02 2.36
CA GLY A 67 -1.23 14.27 3.03
C GLY A 67 -2.32 14.10 4.09
N ARG A 68 -2.94 15.22 4.45
CA ARG A 68 -4.07 15.28 5.38
C ARG A 68 -5.15 16.16 4.80
N VAL A 69 -6.42 15.83 5.05
CA VAL A 69 -7.56 16.64 4.60
C VAL A 69 -7.34 18.11 4.98
N GLY A 70 -7.44 18.99 3.99
CA GLY A 70 -7.21 20.44 4.14
C GLY A 70 -5.80 20.91 3.78
N ASN A 71 -4.83 19.99 3.64
CA ASN A 71 -3.51 20.33 3.12
C ASN A 71 -3.48 20.29 1.59
N LYS A 72 -2.56 21.06 0.99
CA LYS A 72 -2.34 21.07 -0.47
C LYS A 72 -1.87 19.73 -1.03
N ASP A 73 -1.15 18.95 -0.23
CA ASP A 73 -0.63 17.65 -0.62
C ASP A 73 -1.66 16.51 -0.50
N TYR A 74 -2.90 16.80 -0.07
CA TYR A 74 -3.96 15.80 0.01
C TYR A 74 -4.46 15.41 -1.39
N THR A 75 -4.02 14.25 -1.85
CA THR A 75 -4.32 13.73 -3.20
C THR A 75 -4.55 12.22 -3.16
N GLY A 76 -5.02 11.66 -4.28
CA GLY A 76 -5.17 10.23 -4.46
C GLY A 76 -3.84 9.48 -4.51
N MET A 77 -3.92 8.15 -4.57
CA MET A 77 -2.74 7.28 -4.61
C MET A 77 -2.34 6.86 -6.04
N ASP A 78 -2.88 7.50 -7.07
CA ASP A 78 -2.64 7.16 -8.48
C ASP A 78 -1.16 7.32 -8.88
N LYS A 79 -0.51 8.41 -8.45
CA LYS A 79 0.93 8.63 -8.69
C LYS A 79 1.78 7.63 -7.92
N HIS A 80 1.38 7.29 -6.70
CA HIS A 80 2.06 6.28 -5.87
C HIS A 80 1.97 4.89 -6.51
N ALA A 81 0.80 4.52 -7.05
CA ALA A 81 0.61 3.26 -7.76
C ALA A 81 1.51 3.16 -9.00
N LYS A 82 1.68 4.25 -9.77
CA LYS A 82 2.61 4.29 -10.91
C LYS A 82 4.07 4.12 -10.49
N VAL A 83 4.48 4.77 -9.39
CA VAL A 83 5.84 4.60 -8.85
C VAL A 83 6.04 3.16 -8.37
N LEU A 84 5.08 2.59 -7.66
CA LEU A 84 5.13 1.21 -7.18
C LEU A 84 5.21 0.21 -8.34
N GLU A 85 4.40 0.39 -9.38
CA GLU A 85 4.45 -0.41 -10.62
C GLU A 85 5.84 -0.38 -11.25
N LYS A 86 6.45 0.80 -11.37
CA LYS A 86 7.81 0.95 -11.90
C LYS A 86 8.85 0.24 -11.03
N LEU A 87 8.75 0.36 -9.70
CA LEU A 87 9.70 -0.24 -8.77
C LEU A 87 9.59 -1.77 -8.71
N MET A 88 8.38 -2.30 -8.83
CA MET A 88 8.13 -3.75 -8.82
C MET A 88 8.34 -4.40 -10.19
N GLY A 89 8.26 -3.62 -11.28
CA GLY A 89 8.24 -4.18 -12.64
C GLY A 89 7.00 -5.05 -12.90
N LYS A 90 5.91 -4.84 -12.14
CA LYS A 90 4.65 -5.57 -12.23
C LYS A 90 3.50 -4.58 -12.37
N LYS A 91 2.47 -4.97 -13.12
CA LYS A 91 1.28 -4.14 -13.32
C LYS A 91 0.55 -3.93 -12.00
N ILE A 92 0.31 -2.67 -11.61
CA ILE A 92 -0.47 -2.32 -10.42
C ILE A 92 -1.79 -1.69 -10.85
N LYS A 93 -2.90 -2.34 -10.48
CA LYS A 93 -4.23 -1.79 -10.73
C LYS A 93 -4.59 -0.77 -9.64
N TYR A 94 -4.56 0.52 -9.98
CA TYR A 94 -5.14 1.55 -9.13
C TYR A 94 -6.68 1.50 -9.15
N VAL A 95 -7.29 1.60 -7.98
CA VAL A 95 -8.74 1.70 -7.79
C VAL A 95 -8.97 2.96 -6.96
N GLU A 96 -9.74 3.90 -7.51
CA GLU A 96 -10.01 5.19 -6.85
C GLU A 96 -10.96 5.06 -5.64
N ASP A 97 -11.76 3.98 -5.64
CA ASP A 97 -12.68 3.63 -4.57
C ASP A 97 -11.99 2.77 -3.49
N VAL A 98 -12.26 3.07 -2.22
CA VAL A 98 -11.68 2.39 -1.06
C VAL A 98 -12.66 1.44 -0.35
N ILE A 99 -13.97 1.55 -0.58
CA ILE A 99 -14.99 0.77 0.15
C ILE A 99 -16.17 0.29 -0.69
N GLY A 100 -16.49 0.96 -1.80
CA GLY A 100 -17.66 0.70 -2.61
C GLY A 100 -17.52 -0.49 -3.56
N GLU A 101 -18.50 -0.63 -4.45
CA GLU A 101 -18.60 -1.78 -5.36
C GLU A 101 -17.38 -1.91 -6.28
N ALA A 102 -16.76 -0.80 -6.68
CA ALA A 102 -15.59 -0.84 -7.55
C ALA A 102 -14.40 -1.52 -6.85
N ALA A 103 -14.16 -1.19 -5.57
CA ALA A 103 -13.16 -1.85 -4.74
C ALA A 103 -13.47 -3.34 -4.58
N GLN A 104 -14.70 -3.67 -4.19
CA GLN A 104 -15.12 -5.06 -3.96
C GLN A 104 -15.00 -5.92 -5.22
N ASN A 105 -15.40 -5.40 -6.37
CA ASN A 105 -15.33 -6.12 -7.65
C ASN A 105 -13.87 -6.29 -8.11
N ALA A 106 -13.01 -5.29 -7.89
CA ALA A 106 -11.59 -5.42 -8.18
C ALA A 106 -10.92 -6.51 -7.32
N ILE A 107 -11.24 -6.56 -6.02
CA ILE A 107 -10.70 -7.55 -5.09
C ILE A 107 -11.14 -8.98 -5.47
N LYS A 108 -12.42 -9.16 -5.83
CA LYS A 108 -12.95 -10.48 -6.26
C LYS A 108 -12.24 -11.02 -7.50
N GLY A 109 -11.75 -10.13 -8.38
CA GLY A 109 -11.04 -10.49 -9.60
C GLY A 109 -9.52 -10.62 -9.45
N LEU A 110 -8.98 -10.56 -8.23
CA LEU A 110 -7.53 -10.68 -8.01
C LEU A 110 -7.03 -12.11 -8.21
N GLU A 111 -5.87 -12.19 -8.84
CA GLU A 111 -4.98 -13.34 -8.89
C GLU A 111 -3.82 -13.12 -7.91
N ASN A 112 -3.01 -14.14 -7.67
CA ASN A 112 -1.86 -14.03 -6.77
C ASN A 112 -0.74 -13.19 -7.42
N GLY A 113 0.06 -12.52 -6.59
CA GLY A 113 1.23 -11.74 -7.00
C GLY A 113 0.94 -10.32 -7.44
#